data_AF-A0A7V6CZW5-F1
#
_entry.id   AF-A0A7V6CZW5-F1
#
_cell.length_a   1.000
_cell.length_b   1.000
_cell.length_c   1.000
_cell.angle_alpha   90.00
_cell.angle_beta   90.00
_cell.angle_gamma   90.00
#
_symmetry.space_group_name_H-M   'P 1'
#
loop_
_entity.id
_entity.type
_entity.pdbx_description
1 polymer ?
#
loop_
_entity_poly.entity_id
_entity_poly.type
_entity_poly.pdbx_seq_one_letter_code
_entity_poly.pdbx_strand_id
1 'polypeptide(L)'
;MKIADLFFKAIKELEEVGIRNPELEATLILCEVLTRLTKREWTQASLLANLETPLRKKALTLFQKMLSKRKARIPLAYILGHWQFFGYKFFISPTTLTPRPESEKIVEIALEKTKILLQERTKIKVLDIGTGVGVLAIAYSKEAANRGFACEVLGVDISKRALNLAFKNALSLGFFQDRENLFLPEKKVKLKFLRSNLLKSLPLEKFDIIMANLPYLPLRLKEALMPEVSFEPQSALFAGKDGLKLYRRLRKEIPSYLHSQSQLIFECSPLQQEELKSLFEGFNLTVVS
;
A
#
# COMPACT_ATOMS: atom_id res chain seq x y z
N MET A 1 -31.88 7.66 -17.88
CA MET A 1 -31.32 7.79 -16.51
C MET A 1 -30.08 8.64 -16.61
N LYS A 2 -30.10 9.78 -15.92
CA LYS A 2 -28.99 10.72 -15.81
C LYS A 2 -27.96 10.22 -14.79
N ILE A 3 -26.77 10.83 -14.78
CA ILE A 3 -25.77 10.55 -13.73
C ILE A 3 -26.35 10.83 -12.34
N ALA A 4 -27.07 11.94 -12.17
CA ALA A 4 -27.72 12.32 -10.91
C ALA A 4 -28.63 11.21 -10.37
N ASP A 5 -29.56 10.70 -11.20
CA ASP A 5 -30.50 9.65 -10.81
C ASP A 5 -29.78 8.40 -10.29
N LEU A 6 -28.71 7.99 -10.98
CA LEU A 6 -27.95 6.80 -10.64
C LEU A 6 -27.10 7.00 -9.38
N PHE A 7 -26.57 8.21 -9.21
CA PHE A 7 -25.77 8.59 -8.05
C PHE A 7 -26.58 8.52 -6.76
N PHE A 8 -27.72 9.24 -6.68
CA PHE A 8 -28.56 9.23 -5.49
C PHE A 8 -29.14 7.85 -5.17
N LYS A 9 -29.51 7.09 -6.21
CA LYS A 9 -29.94 5.70 -6.02
C LYS A 9 -28.84 4.85 -5.39
N ALA A 10 -27.61 4.97 -5.88
CA ALA A 10 -26.48 4.19 -5.38
C ALA A 10 -26.11 4.54 -3.93
N ILE A 11 -26.18 5.83 -3.55
CA ILE A 11 -25.97 6.27 -2.17
C ILE A 11 -26.91 5.53 -1.23
N LYS A 12 -28.22 5.58 -1.53
CA LYS A 12 -29.24 4.90 -0.73
C LYS A 12 -29.00 3.39 -0.65
N GLU A 13 -28.67 2.74 -1.77
CA GLU A 13 -28.39 1.29 -1.78
C GLU A 13 -27.13 0.91 -0.97
N LEU A 14 -26.14 1.81 -0.85
CA LEU A 14 -24.94 1.59 -0.05
C LEU A 14 -25.21 1.87 1.44
N GLU A 15 -26.03 2.87 1.76
CA GLU A 15 -26.51 3.16 3.12
C GLU A 15 -27.29 1.98 3.70
N GLU A 16 -28.22 1.42 2.92
CA GLU A 16 -29.07 0.29 3.32
C GLU A 16 -28.26 -0.95 3.74
N VAL A 17 -27.06 -1.14 3.18
CA VAL A 17 -26.17 -2.26 3.51
C VAL A 17 -25.06 -1.89 4.49
N GLY A 18 -25.11 -0.67 5.06
CA GLY A 18 -24.22 -0.20 6.14
C GLY A 18 -22.80 0.14 5.67
N ILE A 19 -22.65 0.72 4.48
CA ILE A 19 -21.38 1.27 4.00
C ILE A 19 -21.15 2.62 4.67
N ARG A 20 -19.95 2.85 5.22
CA ARG A 20 -19.66 4.04 6.04
C ARG A 20 -19.69 5.36 5.26
N ASN A 21 -19.16 5.36 4.03
CA ASN A 21 -19.01 6.57 3.20
C ASN A 21 -19.70 6.39 1.83
N PRO A 22 -21.03 6.21 1.81
CA PRO A 22 -21.78 5.82 0.62
C PRO A 22 -21.65 6.82 -0.54
N GLU A 23 -21.64 8.12 -0.25
CA GLU A 23 -21.47 9.19 -1.25
C GLU A 23 -20.11 9.13 -1.94
N LEU A 24 -19.03 9.05 -1.16
CA LEU A 24 -17.68 8.95 -1.68
C LEU A 24 -17.51 7.67 -2.50
N GLU A 25 -17.98 6.53 -2.00
CA GLU A 25 -17.86 5.27 -2.70
C GLU A 25 -18.67 5.23 -4.01
N ALA A 26 -19.91 5.77 -4.01
CA ALA A 26 -20.71 5.92 -5.23
C ALA A 26 -20.01 6.83 -6.26
N THR A 27 -19.41 7.93 -5.80
CA THR A 27 -18.62 8.85 -6.62
C THR A 27 -17.46 8.12 -7.28
N LEU A 28 -16.66 7.39 -6.49
CA LEU A 28 -15.49 6.65 -6.98
C LEU A 28 -15.88 5.57 -8.00
N ILE A 29 -16.98 4.84 -7.77
CA ILE A 29 -17.46 3.83 -8.72
C ILE A 29 -17.92 4.50 -10.03
N LEU A 30 -18.70 5.60 -9.97
CA LEU A 30 -19.14 6.32 -11.18
C LEU A 30 -17.95 6.87 -11.97
N CYS A 31 -17.01 7.54 -11.31
CA CYS A 31 -15.79 8.05 -11.93
C CYS A 31 -15.00 6.94 -12.62
N GLU A 32 -14.87 5.77 -12.00
CA GLU A 32 -14.16 4.63 -12.60
C GLU A 32 -14.90 4.08 -13.82
N VAL A 33 -16.22 3.93 -13.76
CA VAL A 33 -17.04 3.47 -14.90
C VAL A 33 -16.89 4.40 -16.09
N LEU A 34 -17.03 5.70 -15.85
CA LEU A 34 -16.94 6.71 -16.89
C LEU A 34 -15.51 6.77 -17.45
N THR A 35 -14.49 6.73 -16.59
CA THR A 35 -13.09 6.69 -17.02
C THR A 35 -12.80 5.55 -17.97
N ARG A 36 -13.25 4.33 -17.63
CA ARG A 36 -13.05 3.14 -18.48
C ARG A 36 -13.74 3.25 -19.83
N LEU A 37 -14.95 3.81 -19.86
CA LEU A 37 -15.76 3.85 -21.08
C LEU A 37 -15.42 5.01 -21.99
N THR A 38 -15.02 6.15 -21.45
CA THR A 38 -14.65 7.33 -22.23
C THR A 38 -13.15 7.39 -22.54
N LYS A 39 -12.33 6.57 -21.87
CA LYS A 39 -10.86 6.64 -21.94
C LYS A 39 -10.31 8.03 -21.57
N ARG A 40 -11.07 8.78 -20.76
CA ARG A 40 -10.72 10.10 -20.22
C ARG A 40 -10.84 10.00 -18.72
N GLU A 41 -9.91 10.57 -17.97
CA GLU A 41 -10.03 10.60 -16.52
C GLU A 41 -11.28 11.38 -16.08
N TRP A 42 -12.05 10.77 -15.18
CA TRP A 42 -13.16 11.42 -14.48
C TRP A 42 -12.81 11.59 -13.01
N THR A 43 -12.87 12.84 -12.56
CA THR A 43 -12.72 13.25 -11.16
C THR A 43 -14.09 13.58 -10.56
N GLN A 44 -14.17 13.70 -9.23
CA GLN A 44 -15.38 14.17 -8.55
C GLN A 44 -15.86 15.52 -9.10
N ALA A 45 -14.96 16.48 -9.31
CA ALA A 45 -15.31 17.77 -9.90
C ALA A 45 -15.94 17.61 -11.29
N SER A 46 -15.37 16.75 -12.14
CA SER A 46 -15.93 16.49 -13.47
C SER A 46 -17.29 15.77 -13.40
N LEU A 47 -17.49 14.88 -12.42
CA LEU A 47 -18.77 14.20 -12.21
C LEU A 47 -19.86 15.19 -11.82
N LEU A 48 -19.57 16.06 -10.85
CA LEU A 48 -20.49 17.10 -10.36
C LEU A 48 -20.88 18.09 -11.47
N ALA A 49 -19.92 18.50 -12.30
CA ALA A 49 -20.18 19.37 -13.45
C ALA A 49 -21.05 18.73 -14.55
N ASN A 50 -21.26 17.40 -14.50
CA ASN A 50 -21.91 16.64 -15.56
C ASN A 50 -23.11 15.81 -15.05
N LEU A 51 -23.66 16.09 -13.86
CA LEU A 51 -24.75 15.31 -13.23
C LEU A 51 -25.98 15.12 -14.13
N GLU A 52 -26.29 16.10 -14.98
CA GLU A 52 -27.43 16.05 -15.92
C GLU A 52 -27.17 15.19 -17.16
N THR A 53 -25.94 14.69 -17.35
CA THR A 53 -25.56 13.92 -18.53
C THR A 53 -26.28 12.57 -18.57
N PRO A 54 -26.92 12.20 -19.69
CA PRO A 54 -27.54 10.89 -19.84
C PRO A 54 -26.46 9.79 -19.95
N LEU A 55 -26.67 8.69 -19.23
CA LEU A 55 -25.77 7.54 -19.27
C LEU A 55 -26.12 6.56 -20.39
N ARG A 56 -25.09 6.07 -21.11
CA ARG A 56 -25.24 4.98 -22.07
C ARG A 56 -25.54 3.66 -21.34
N LYS A 57 -26.27 2.75 -21.99
CA LYS A 57 -26.61 1.41 -21.44
C LYS A 57 -25.39 0.64 -20.92
N LYS A 58 -24.26 0.70 -21.63
CA LYS A 58 -23.00 0.06 -21.19
C LYS A 58 -22.48 0.60 -19.84
N ALA A 59 -22.63 1.90 -19.59
CA ALA A 59 -22.23 2.53 -18.33
C ALA A 59 -23.11 2.06 -17.18
N LEU A 60 -24.42 2.05 -17.39
CA LEU A 60 -25.40 1.53 -16.42
C LEU A 60 -25.10 0.08 -16.03
N THR A 61 -24.86 -0.80 -17.02
CA THR A 61 -24.55 -2.22 -16.77
C THR A 61 -23.23 -2.39 -15.99
N LEU A 62 -22.18 -1.67 -16.36
CA LEU A 62 -20.89 -1.76 -15.66
C LEU A 62 -21.01 -1.21 -14.23
N PHE A 63 -21.70 -0.10 -14.05
CA PHE A 63 -21.95 0.51 -12.75
C PHE A 63 -22.71 -0.44 -11.82
N GLN A 64 -23.84 -0.99 -12.27
CA GLN A 64 -24.63 -1.93 -11.48
C GLN A 64 -23.81 -3.17 -11.08
N LYS A 65 -22.94 -3.67 -11.97
CA LYS A 65 -22.04 -4.78 -11.65
C LYS A 65 -21.04 -4.43 -10.55
N MET A 66 -20.46 -3.22 -10.58
CA MET A 66 -19.52 -2.75 -9.55
C MET A 66 -20.23 -2.47 -8.24
N LEU A 67 -21.40 -1.82 -8.28
CA LEU A 67 -22.24 -1.54 -7.11
C LEU A 67 -22.68 -2.83 -6.42
N SER A 68 -23.12 -3.84 -7.18
CA SER A 68 -23.53 -5.14 -6.62
C SER A 68 -22.40 -5.83 -5.86
N LYS A 69 -21.16 -5.77 -6.38
CA LYS A 69 -19.99 -6.26 -5.66
C LYS A 69 -19.75 -5.50 -4.36
N ARG A 70 -19.94 -4.18 -4.37
CA ARG A 70 -19.74 -3.35 -3.18
C ARG A 70 -20.80 -3.63 -2.13
N LYS A 71 -22.06 -3.80 -2.53
CA LYS A 71 -23.15 -4.24 -1.65
C LYS A 71 -22.89 -5.60 -1.02
N ALA A 72 -22.22 -6.49 -1.73
CA ALA A 72 -21.72 -7.77 -1.20
C ALA A 72 -20.45 -7.62 -0.32
N ARG A 73 -20.14 -6.41 0.16
CA ARG A 73 -19.01 -6.08 1.02
C ARG A 73 -17.61 -6.33 0.44
N ILE A 74 -17.48 -6.59 -0.87
CA ILE A 74 -16.15 -6.69 -1.51
C ILE A 74 -15.45 -5.32 -1.41
N PRO A 75 -14.19 -5.24 -0.90
CA PRO A 75 -13.46 -3.97 -0.77
C PRO A 75 -13.51 -3.12 -2.04
N LEU A 76 -13.84 -1.84 -1.89
CA LEU A 76 -13.96 -0.92 -3.03
C LEU A 76 -12.69 -0.93 -3.88
N ALA A 77 -11.54 -0.92 -3.23
CA ALA A 77 -10.24 -0.98 -3.86
C ALA A 77 -10.12 -2.17 -4.85
N TYR A 78 -10.60 -3.37 -4.48
CA TYR A 78 -10.60 -4.54 -5.37
C TYR A 78 -11.61 -4.43 -6.51
N ILE A 79 -12.71 -3.71 -6.32
CA ILE A 79 -13.69 -3.44 -7.37
C ILE A 79 -13.12 -2.46 -8.40
N LEU A 80 -12.42 -1.42 -7.93
CA LEU A 80 -11.71 -0.44 -8.77
C LEU A 80 -10.47 -1.05 -9.44
N GLY A 81 -9.80 -2.00 -8.79
CA GLY A 81 -8.55 -2.60 -9.26
C GLY A 81 -7.33 -1.69 -9.06
N HIS A 82 -7.52 -0.55 -8.40
CA HIS A 82 -6.48 0.40 -8.04
C HIS A 82 -6.83 1.11 -6.74
N TRP A 83 -5.83 1.72 -6.10
CA TRP A 83 -5.99 2.54 -4.91
C TRP A 83 -4.97 3.67 -4.89
N GLN A 84 -5.27 4.75 -4.17
CA GLN A 84 -4.33 5.84 -3.96
C GLN A 84 -3.50 5.60 -2.69
N PHE A 85 -2.21 5.89 -2.78
CA PHE A 85 -1.29 5.91 -1.64
C PHE A 85 -0.20 6.95 -1.92
N PHE A 86 0.01 7.87 -0.99
CA PHE A 86 1.00 8.95 -1.09
C PHE A 86 0.85 9.78 -2.38
N GLY A 87 -0.39 10.05 -2.79
CA GLY A 87 -0.70 10.76 -4.05
C GLY A 87 -0.45 9.96 -5.34
N TYR A 88 -0.01 8.71 -5.25
CA TYR A 88 0.22 7.84 -6.40
C TYR A 88 -0.89 6.79 -6.54
N LYS A 89 -1.24 6.45 -7.77
CA LYS A 89 -2.22 5.42 -8.10
C LYS A 89 -1.53 4.07 -8.28
N PHE A 90 -1.83 3.11 -7.40
CA PHE A 90 -1.31 1.75 -7.44
C PHE A 90 -2.36 0.77 -7.92
N PHE A 91 -2.00 -0.13 -8.82
CA PHE A 91 -2.78 -1.32 -9.10
C PHE A 91 -2.78 -2.24 -7.88
N ILE A 92 -3.94 -2.79 -7.57
CA ILE A 92 -4.15 -3.72 -6.45
C ILE A 92 -4.96 -4.93 -6.91
N SER A 93 -4.90 -6.01 -6.14
CA SER A 93 -5.73 -7.19 -6.41
C SER A 93 -6.16 -7.86 -5.11
N PRO A 94 -7.18 -8.75 -5.14
CA PRO A 94 -7.58 -9.54 -3.96
C PRO A 94 -6.48 -10.43 -3.37
N THR A 95 -5.33 -10.55 -4.04
CA THR A 95 -4.18 -11.31 -3.53
C THR A 95 -3.24 -10.48 -2.66
N THR A 96 -3.55 -9.21 -2.40
CA THR A 96 -2.70 -8.27 -1.67
C THR A 96 -3.51 -7.39 -0.72
N LEU A 97 -2.89 -6.96 0.38
CA LEU A 97 -3.46 -5.99 1.31
C LEU A 97 -3.81 -4.68 0.58
N THR A 98 -4.97 -4.09 0.88
CA THR A 98 -5.28 -2.74 0.42
C THR A 98 -4.42 -1.75 1.20
N PRO A 99 -3.67 -0.84 0.55
CA PRO A 99 -2.86 0.15 1.25
C PRO A 99 -3.67 0.96 2.26
N ARG A 100 -3.10 1.18 3.45
CA ARG A 100 -3.73 1.92 4.54
C ARG A 100 -3.17 3.35 4.59
N PRO A 101 -3.99 4.40 4.78
CA PRO A 101 -3.50 5.77 4.90
C PRO A 101 -2.46 5.94 6.01
N GLU A 102 -2.60 5.22 7.12
CA GLU A 102 -1.69 5.25 8.26
C GLU A 102 -0.26 4.86 7.86
N SER A 103 -0.12 3.94 6.89
CA SER A 103 1.18 3.51 6.36
C SER A 103 1.92 4.61 5.60
N GLU A 104 1.26 5.69 5.17
CA GLU A 104 1.94 6.83 4.54
C GLU A 104 2.95 7.48 5.50
N LYS A 105 2.68 7.44 6.81
CA LYS A 105 3.57 8.00 7.82
C LYS A 105 4.93 7.32 7.86
N ILE A 106 5.01 6.03 7.50
CA ILE A 106 6.28 5.29 7.37
C ILE A 106 7.17 5.95 6.31
N VAL A 107 6.59 6.33 5.16
CA VAL A 107 7.32 6.95 4.05
C VAL A 107 7.82 8.34 4.46
N GLU A 108 6.99 9.13 5.13
CA GLU A 108 7.37 10.46 5.64
C GLU A 108 8.59 10.37 6.57
N ILE A 109 8.51 9.50 7.59
CA ILE A 109 9.59 9.31 8.57
C ILE A 109 10.85 8.79 7.87
N ALA A 110 10.73 7.85 6.93
CA ALA A 110 11.87 7.34 6.18
C ALA A 110 12.59 8.46 5.41
N LEU A 111 11.85 9.36 4.76
CA LEU A 111 12.43 10.49 4.03
C LEU A 111 13.11 11.52 4.96
N GLU A 112 12.54 11.76 6.15
CA GLU A 112 13.17 12.61 7.17
C GLU A 112 14.50 12.01 7.64
N LYS A 113 14.52 10.70 7.93
CA LYS A 113 15.76 9.98 8.31
C LYS A 113 16.78 10.00 7.19
N THR A 114 16.36 9.81 5.94
CA THR A 114 17.23 9.89 4.75
C THR A 114 17.92 11.25 4.65
N LYS A 115 17.18 12.35 4.87
CA LYS A 115 17.75 13.71 4.84
C LYS A 115 18.89 13.88 5.85
N ILE A 116 18.72 13.34 7.06
CA ILE A 116 19.72 13.40 8.13
C ILE A 116 20.93 12.53 7.76
N LEU A 117 20.70 11.27 7.37
CA LEU A 117 21.77 10.32 7.07
C LEU A 117 22.62 10.74 5.87
N LEU A 118 22.05 11.45 4.90
CA LEU A 118 22.77 12.00 3.74
C LEU A 118 23.70 13.17 4.07
N GLN A 119 23.70 13.69 5.29
CA GLN A 119 24.74 14.64 5.74
C GLN A 119 26.11 13.97 5.87
N GLU A 120 26.12 12.66 6.15
CA GLU A 120 27.34 11.87 6.38
C GLU A 120 27.54 10.79 5.29
N ARG A 121 26.53 10.54 4.44
CA ARG A 121 26.52 9.48 3.43
C ARG A 121 26.21 10.05 2.04
N THR A 122 26.80 9.43 1.02
CA THR A 122 26.54 9.80 -0.38
C THR A 122 25.30 9.11 -0.97
N LYS A 123 24.83 8.02 -0.35
CA LYS A 123 23.70 7.20 -0.82
C LYS A 123 23.12 6.42 0.36
N ILE A 124 21.79 6.27 0.39
CA ILE A 124 21.07 5.52 1.44
C ILE A 124 20.56 4.18 0.90
N LYS A 125 20.77 3.12 1.65
CA LYS A 125 20.18 1.80 1.39
C LYS A 125 18.92 1.59 2.23
N VAL A 126 17.82 1.25 1.58
CA VAL A 126 16.52 1.07 2.22
C VAL A 126 15.96 -0.32 1.95
N LEU A 127 15.46 -0.98 2.99
CA LEU A 127 14.76 -2.26 2.90
C LEU A 127 13.28 -2.08 3.26
N ASP A 128 12.38 -2.58 2.43
CA ASP A 128 10.94 -2.67 2.71
C ASP A 128 10.54 -4.15 2.84
N ILE A 129 10.23 -4.58 4.07
CA ILE A 129 9.92 -5.97 4.41
C ILE A 129 8.41 -6.19 4.38
N GLY A 130 7.97 -7.15 3.57
CA GLY A 130 6.54 -7.35 3.30
C GLY A 130 6.00 -6.30 2.33
N THR A 131 6.78 -5.99 1.29
CA THR A 131 6.52 -4.86 0.38
C THR A 131 5.15 -4.93 -0.31
N GLY A 132 4.53 -6.13 -0.40
CA GLY A 132 3.22 -6.30 -0.99
C GLY A 132 3.20 -5.83 -2.44
N VAL A 133 2.32 -4.86 -2.74
CA VAL A 133 2.23 -4.22 -4.08
C VAL A 133 3.22 -3.07 -4.26
N GLY A 134 4.21 -2.95 -3.37
CA GLY A 134 5.31 -2.00 -3.45
C GLY A 134 5.00 -0.60 -2.97
N VAL A 135 3.88 -0.36 -2.25
CA VAL A 135 3.46 1.01 -1.91
C VAL A 135 4.51 1.78 -1.14
N LEU A 136 5.13 1.20 -0.12
CA LEU A 136 6.17 1.85 0.68
C LEU A 136 7.44 2.05 -0.14
N ALA A 137 8.00 0.97 -0.70
CA ALA A 137 9.21 1.03 -1.51
C ALA A 137 9.13 2.02 -2.70
N ILE A 138 8.01 2.02 -3.44
CA ILE A 138 7.83 2.86 -4.62
C ILE A 138 7.55 4.31 -4.23
N ALA A 139 6.66 4.57 -3.27
CA ALA A 139 6.38 5.94 -2.83
C ALA A 139 7.64 6.58 -2.25
N TYR A 140 8.36 5.88 -1.37
CA TYR A 140 9.65 6.35 -0.86
C TYR A 140 10.64 6.64 -1.99
N SER A 141 10.77 5.74 -2.97
CA SER A 141 11.68 5.92 -4.11
C SER A 141 11.33 7.15 -4.95
N LYS A 142 10.04 7.39 -5.21
CA LYS A 142 9.54 8.56 -5.96
C LYS A 142 9.81 9.86 -5.21
N GLU A 143 9.52 9.89 -3.92
CA GLU A 143 9.73 11.08 -3.11
C GLU A 143 11.20 11.37 -2.86
N ALA A 144 12.02 10.34 -2.64
CA ALA A 144 13.47 10.48 -2.57
C ALA A 144 14.01 11.11 -3.86
N ALA A 145 13.56 10.62 -5.02
CA ALA A 145 13.91 11.19 -6.32
C ALA A 145 13.46 12.66 -6.47
N ASN A 146 12.24 13.01 -6.05
CA ASN A 146 11.72 14.38 -6.08
C ASN A 146 12.56 15.33 -5.21
N ARG A 147 13.11 14.82 -4.10
CA ARG A 147 13.99 15.58 -3.18
C ARG A 147 15.47 15.55 -3.58
N GLY A 148 15.83 14.89 -4.68
CA GLY A 148 17.21 14.77 -5.15
C GLY A 148 18.08 13.82 -4.32
N PHE A 149 17.47 12.94 -3.52
CA PHE A 149 18.18 11.97 -2.70
C PHE A 149 18.66 10.77 -3.54
N ALA A 150 19.92 10.36 -3.35
CA ALA A 150 20.44 9.13 -3.93
C ALA A 150 20.13 7.94 -3.01
N CYS A 151 19.44 6.93 -3.52
CA CYS A 151 19.10 5.74 -2.74
C CYS A 151 19.01 4.44 -3.56
N GLU A 152 19.20 3.33 -2.85
CA GLU A 152 18.95 1.97 -3.33
C GLU A 152 17.90 1.34 -2.43
N VAL A 153 16.78 0.93 -3.02
CA VAL A 153 15.62 0.39 -2.31
C VAL A 153 15.44 -1.07 -2.68
N LEU A 154 15.36 -1.94 -1.69
CA LEU A 154 15.02 -3.34 -1.85
C LEU A 154 13.65 -3.60 -1.22
N GLY A 155 12.66 -3.97 -2.03
CA GLY A 155 11.36 -4.46 -1.54
C GLY A 155 11.35 -5.98 -1.53
N VAL A 156 10.96 -6.59 -0.40
CA VAL A 156 10.91 -8.05 -0.27
C VAL A 156 9.56 -8.55 0.17
N ASP A 157 9.11 -9.66 -0.42
CA ASP A 157 7.85 -10.31 -0.06
C ASP A 157 7.93 -11.82 -0.29
N ILE A 158 7.16 -12.60 0.47
CA ILE A 158 7.06 -14.05 0.27
C ILE A 158 6.20 -14.39 -0.97
N SER A 159 5.26 -13.50 -1.32
CA SER A 159 4.28 -13.64 -2.38
C SER A 159 4.84 -13.18 -3.73
N LYS A 160 5.14 -14.13 -4.61
CA LYS A 160 5.50 -13.84 -6.01
C LYS A 160 4.42 -13.02 -6.73
N ARG A 161 3.14 -13.23 -6.40
CA ARG A 161 2.03 -12.48 -6.99
C ARG A 161 2.04 -11.01 -6.58
N ALA A 162 2.35 -10.73 -5.31
CA ALA A 162 2.47 -9.37 -4.80
C ALA A 162 3.65 -8.64 -5.48
N LEU A 163 4.82 -9.30 -5.57
CA LEU A 163 6.00 -8.73 -6.24
C LEU A 163 5.77 -8.46 -7.73
N ASN A 164 5.06 -9.33 -8.45
CA ASN A 164 4.69 -9.05 -9.84
C ASN A 164 3.85 -7.78 -9.97
N LEU A 165 2.95 -7.53 -9.00
CA LEU A 165 2.12 -6.33 -8.98
C LEU A 165 2.92 -5.10 -8.55
N ALA A 166 3.85 -5.24 -7.60
CA ALA A 166 4.82 -4.20 -7.24
C ALA A 166 5.67 -3.77 -8.42
N PHE A 167 6.18 -4.75 -9.19
CA PHE A 167 6.92 -4.48 -10.41
C PHE A 167 6.08 -3.71 -11.44
N LYS A 168 4.83 -4.15 -11.69
CA LYS A 168 3.90 -3.44 -12.57
C LYS A 168 3.61 -2.01 -12.11
N ASN A 169 3.43 -1.81 -10.80
CA ASN A 169 3.20 -0.50 -10.21
C ASN A 169 4.39 0.43 -10.43
N ALA A 170 5.61 -0.06 -10.19
CA ALA A 170 6.81 0.72 -10.42
C ALA A 170 6.92 1.17 -11.88
N LEU A 171 6.71 0.25 -12.84
CA LEU A 171 6.71 0.62 -14.26
C LEU A 171 5.65 1.67 -14.59
N SER A 172 4.42 1.52 -14.07
CA SER A 172 3.35 2.49 -14.30
C SER A 172 3.59 3.87 -13.69
N LEU A 173 4.50 3.96 -12.70
CA LEU A 173 4.85 5.20 -12.00
C LEU A 173 6.19 5.80 -12.51
N GLY A 174 6.68 5.30 -13.65
CA GLY A 174 7.78 5.90 -14.40
C GLY A 174 9.16 5.29 -14.12
N PHE A 175 9.25 4.14 -13.45
CA PHE A 175 10.51 3.41 -13.33
C PHE A 175 10.85 2.71 -14.64
N PHE A 176 12.12 2.79 -15.03
CA PHE A 176 12.67 2.07 -16.16
C PHE A 176 13.28 0.75 -15.69
N GLN A 177 13.16 -0.28 -16.50
CA GLN A 177 13.71 -1.59 -16.21
C GLN A 177 15.06 -1.79 -16.91
N ASP A 178 16.04 -2.27 -16.16
CA ASP A 178 17.25 -2.90 -16.69
C ASP A 178 17.48 -4.23 -15.96
N ARG A 179 17.27 -5.33 -16.67
CA ARG A 179 17.26 -6.70 -16.14
C ARG A 179 16.28 -6.82 -14.96
N GLU A 180 16.79 -7.07 -13.75
CA GLU A 180 16.02 -7.20 -12.52
C GLU A 180 15.90 -5.88 -11.73
N ASN A 181 16.61 -4.83 -12.15
CA ASN A 181 16.61 -3.55 -11.47
C ASN A 181 15.62 -2.60 -12.12
N LEU A 182 15.01 -1.79 -11.27
CA LEU A 182 14.19 -0.65 -11.64
C LEU A 182 14.96 0.61 -11.26
N PHE A 183 14.86 1.66 -12.07
CA PHE A 183 15.54 2.91 -11.78
C PHE A 183 14.77 4.11 -12.28
N LEU A 184 15.03 5.25 -11.66
CA LEU A 184 14.64 6.56 -12.16
C LEU A 184 15.92 7.22 -12.71
N PRO A 185 16.17 7.15 -14.04
CA PRO A 185 17.48 7.44 -14.65
C PRO A 185 18.02 8.81 -14.29
N GLU A 186 17.16 9.81 -14.27
CA GLU A 186 17.54 11.19 -13.96
C GLU A 186 17.81 11.44 -12.46
N LYS A 187 17.49 10.47 -11.58
CA LYS A 187 17.26 10.75 -10.15
C LYS A 187 18.12 9.93 -9.18
N LYS A 188 19.08 9.14 -9.67
CA LYS A 188 19.99 8.31 -8.82
C LYS A 188 19.26 7.39 -7.83
N VAL A 189 18.03 7.00 -8.15
CA VAL A 189 17.22 6.06 -7.36
C VAL A 189 17.18 4.72 -8.07
N LYS A 190 17.53 3.65 -7.36
CA LYS A 190 17.35 2.27 -7.80
C LYS A 190 16.37 1.56 -6.88
N LEU A 191 15.55 0.71 -7.48
CA LEU A 191 14.57 -0.12 -6.81
C LEU A 191 14.74 -1.56 -7.31
N LYS A 192 14.73 -2.53 -6.40
CA LYS A 192 14.70 -3.95 -6.73
C LYS A 192 13.64 -4.64 -5.90
N PHE A 193 13.02 -5.66 -6.49
CA PHE A 193 12.11 -6.55 -5.80
C PHE A 193 12.71 -7.96 -5.70
N LEU A 194 12.64 -8.57 -4.52
CA LEU A 194 13.18 -9.90 -4.28
C LEU A 194 12.18 -10.76 -3.50
N ARG A 195 11.99 -12.01 -3.94
CA ARG A 195 11.19 -12.97 -3.18
C ARG A 195 11.97 -13.48 -1.98
N SER A 196 11.46 -13.21 -0.77
CA SER A 196 12.07 -13.67 0.47
C SER A 196 11.02 -13.88 1.55
N ASN A 197 11.28 -14.80 2.47
CA ASN A 197 10.49 -14.96 3.69
C ASN A 197 11.18 -14.22 4.84
N LEU A 198 10.77 -12.97 5.08
CA LEU A 198 11.53 -12.01 5.87
C LEU A 198 12.94 -11.84 5.27
N LEU A 199 14.01 -12.07 6.03
CA LEU A 199 15.38 -11.82 5.58
C LEU A 199 16.08 -13.07 5.02
N LYS A 200 15.43 -14.25 5.06
CA LYS A 200 16.04 -15.55 4.73
C LYS A 200 16.75 -15.65 3.38
N SER A 201 16.26 -14.98 2.35
CA SER A 201 16.81 -15.05 0.99
C SER A 201 17.60 -13.80 0.58
N LEU A 202 17.81 -12.87 1.51
CA LEU A 202 18.55 -11.65 1.23
C LEU A 202 20.04 -11.93 1.25
N PRO A 203 20.82 -11.37 0.31
CA PRO A 203 22.27 -11.35 0.45
C PRO A 203 22.67 -10.64 1.75
N LEU A 204 23.80 -11.02 2.35
CA LEU A 204 24.33 -10.32 3.51
C LEU A 204 24.77 -8.93 3.09
N GLU A 205 23.92 -7.95 3.37
CA GLU A 205 24.20 -6.53 3.21
C GLU A 205 23.56 -5.74 4.35
N LYS A 206 24.05 -4.53 4.55
CA LYS A 206 23.55 -3.65 5.60
C LYS A 206 22.67 -2.56 5.00
N PHE A 207 21.60 -2.20 5.72
CA PHE A 207 20.65 -1.17 5.31
C PHE A 207 20.66 -0.02 6.30
N ASP A 208 20.54 1.20 5.79
CA ASP A 208 20.46 2.41 6.62
C ASP A 208 19.05 2.61 7.19
N ILE A 209 18.02 2.23 6.43
CA ILE A 209 16.62 2.30 6.85
C ILE A 209 15.93 0.97 6.54
N ILE A 210 15.19 0.45 7.50
CA ILE A 210 14.35 -0.74 7.33
C ILE A 210 12.91 -0.40 7.70
N MET A 211 12.03 -0.49 6.72
CA MET A 211 10.59 -0.28 6.84
C MET A 211 9.86 -1.63 6.86
N ALA A 212 8.80 -1.73 7.66
CA ALA A 212 7.94 -2.91 7.61
C ALA A 212 6.51 -2.63 8.09
N ASN A 213 5.53 -2.96 7.25
CA ASN A 213 4.14 -3.17 7.65
C ASN A 213 3.84 -4.68 7.57
N LEU A 214 4.27 -5.42 8.58
CA LEU A 214 4.04 -6.86 8.63
C LEU A 214 2.64 -7.15 9.18
N PRO A 215 2.05 -8.32 8.85
CA PRO A 215 0.84 -8.78 9.51
C PRO A 215 0.97 -8.70 11.03
N TYR A 216 0.07 -7.95 11.68
CA TYR A 216 0.12 -7.72 13.13
C TYR A 216 -1.20 -8.04 13.85
N LEU A 217 -2.24 -8.53 13.16
CA LEU A 217 -3.49 -8.86 13.83
C LEU A 217 -3.37 -10.20 14.59
N PRO A 218 -3.78 -10.25 15.87
CA PRO A 218 -3.97 -11.49 16.60
C PRO A 218 -5.01 -12.39 15.92
N LEU A 219 -4.77 -13.71 15.88
CA LEU A 219 -5.72 -14.68 15.31
C LEU A 219 -7.10 -14.64 15.98
N ARG A 220 -7.18 -14.28 17.26
CA ARG A 220 -8.45 -14.14 18.00
C ARG A 220 -9.38 -13.06 17.43
N LEU A 221 -8.86 -12.09 16.67
CA LEU A 221 -9.67 -11.02 16.09
C LEU A 221 -10.36 -11.44 14.79
N LYS A 222 -10.11 -12.65 14.27
CA LYS A 222 -10.58 -13.07 12.96
C LYS A 222 -12.10 -12.94 12.76
N GLU A 223 -12.88 -13.15 13.81
CA GLU A 223 -14.35 -13.06 13.77
C GLU A 223 -14.89 -11.64 14.03
N ALA A 224 -14.07 -10.75 14.60
CA ALA A 224 -14.46 -9.40 14.98
C ALA A 224 -14.15 -8.33 13.91
N LEU A 225 -13.57 -8.72 12.78
CA LEU A 225 -13.19 -7.78 11.71
C LEU A 225 -14.40 -7.35 10.88
N MET A 226 -14.28 -6.17 10.29
CA MET A 226 -15.27 -5.69 9.32
C MET A 226 -15.42 -6.70 8.16
N PRO A 227 -16.63 -6.89 7.61
CA PRO A 227 -16.89 -7.85 6.55
C PRO A 227 -15.95 -7.72 5.36
N GLU A 228 -15.57 -6.48 4.99
CA GLU A 228 -14.63 -6.17 3.91
C GLU A 228 -13.27 -6.85 4.10
N VAL A 229 -12.77 -6.90 5.33
CA VAL A 229 -11.42 -7.40 5.65
C VAL A 229 -11.33 -8.91 5.42
N SER A 230 -12.46 -9.62 5.46
CA SER A 230 -12.51 -11.06 5.18
C SER A 230 -12.12 -11.42 3.73
N PHE A 231 -12.19 -10.45 2.80
CA PHE A 231 -11.79 -10.63 1.41
C PHE A 231 -10.28 -10.43 1.18
N GLU A 232 -9.56 -9.88 2.15
CA GLU A 232 -8.13 -9.67 2.04
C GLU A 232 -7.35 -10.95 2.43
N PRO A 233 -6.11 -11.16 1.94
CA PRO A 233 -5.35 -12.35 2.25
C PRO A 233 -5.09 -12.47 3.76
N GLN A 234 -5.50 -13.58 4.38
CA GLN A 234 -5.27 -13.82 5.81
C GLN A 234 -3.78 -13.74 6.18
N SER A 235 -2.89 -14.16 5.28
CA SER A 235 -1.43 -14.08 5.46
C SER A 235 -0.89 -12.65 5.49
N ALA A 236 -1.65 -11.66 5.00
CA ALA A 236 -1.31 -10.24 5.06
C ALA A 236 -1.86 -9.54 6.31
N LEU A 237 -2.76 -10.20 7.04
CA LEU A 237 -3.47 -9.64 8.20
C LEU A 237 -2.98 -10.21 9.52
N PHE A 238 -2.90 -11.54 9.64
CA PHE A 238 -2.74 -12.20 10.93
C PHE A 238 -1.34 -12.75 11.18
N ALA A 239 -0.87 -12.65 12.42
CA ALA A 239 0.42 -13.19 12.84
C ALA A 239 0.41 -13.81 14.24
N GLY A 240 0.03 -15.08 14.33
CA GLY A 240 0.11 -15.84 15.59
C GLY A 240 -0.91 -15.38 16.63
N LYS A 241 -0.68 -15.76 17.90
CA LYS A 241 -1.67 -15.61 18.97
C LYS A 241 -1.95 -14.13 19.31
N ASP A 242 -0.93 -13.30 19.26
CA ASP A 242 -0.91 -11.90 19.71
C ASP A 242 -0.48 -10.91 18.62
N GLY A 243 -0.28 -11.38 17.38
CA GLY A 243 0.07 -10.52 16.25
C GLY A 243 1.56 -10.25 16.08
N LEU A 244 2.43 -10.57 17.05
CA LEU A 244 3.85 -10.18 16.99
C LEU A 244 4.78 -11.33 16.59
N LYS A 245 4.25 -12.44 16.10
CA LYS A 245 5.04 -13.62 15.67
C LYS A 245 6.10 -13.27 14.63
N LEU A 246 5.75 -12.46 13.63
CA LEU A 246 6.67 -12.10 12.56
C LEU A 246 7.74 -11.11 13.04
N TYR A 247 7.35 -10.12 13.86
CA TYR A 247 8.29 -9.19 14.49
C TYR A 247 9.30 -9.91 15.41
N ARG A 248 8.86 -10.90 16.20
CA ARG A 248 9.77 -11.73 17.01
C ARG A 248 10.77 -12.53 16.18
N ARG A 249 10.37 -12.98 15.00
CA ARG A 249 11.29 -13.65 14.08
C ARG A 249 12.24 -12.64 13.44
N LEU A 250 11.72 -11.50 13.00
CA LEU A 250 12.53 -10.42 12.41
C LEU A 250 13.60 -9.92 13.38
N ARG A 251 13.27 -9.73 14.66
CA ARG A 251 14.21 -9.33 15.72
C ARG A 251 15.44 -10.24 15.84
N LYS A 252 15.32 -11.52 15.50
CA LYS A 252 16.43 -12.48 15.50
C LYS A 252 17.27 -12.38 14.23
N GLU A 253 16.66 -12.08 13.10
CA GLU A 253 17.31 -12.02 11.78
C GLU A 253 17.98 -10.66 11.53
N ILE A 254 17.39 -9.56 12.02
CA ILE A 254 17.75 -8.18 11.65
C ILE A 254 19.17 -7.71 12.07
N PRO A 255 19.82 -8.17 13.16
CA PRO A 255 21.13 -7.63 13.56
C PRO A 255 22.20 -7.78 12.48
N SER A 256 22.14 -8.85 11.69
CA SER A 256 23.07 -9.10 10.58
C SER A 256 22.91 -8.10 9.44
N TYR A 257 21.83 -7.33 9.38
CA TYR A 257 21.48 -6.39 8.31
C TYR A 257 21.56 -4.91 8.73
N LEU A 258 22.02 -4.62 9.95
CA LEU A 258 22.10 -3.25 10.50
C LEU A 258 23.53 -2.73 10.66
N HIS A 259 23.70 -1.44 10.40
CA HIS A 259 24.77 -0.60 10.93
C HIS A 259 24.34 -0.04 12.31
N SER A 260 25.27 0.60 13.03
CA SER A 260 24.98 1.24 14.33
C SER A 260 23.92 2.35 14.25
N GLN A 261 23.90 3.10 13.15
CA GLN A 261 22.95 4.20 12.92
C GLN A 261 21.68 3.78 12.17
N SER A 262 21.50 2.50 11.85
CA SER A 262 20.34 2.05 11.08
C SER A 262 19.04 2.38 11.80
N GLN A 263 18.04 2.84 11.03
CA GLN A 263 16.73 3.23 11.52
C GLN A 263 15.71 2.14 11.18
N LEU A 264 14.90 1.74 12.17
CA LEU A 264 13.79 0.82 11.99
C LEU A 264 12.48 1.62 12.04
N ILE A 265 11.58 1.40 11.08
CA ILE A 265 10.28 2.08 11.02
C ILE A 265 9.19 1.04 10.79
N PHE A 266 8.48 0.67 11.84
CA PHE A 266 7.50 -0.43 11.80
C PHE A 266 6.10 0.04 12.12
N GLU A 267 5.12 -0.48 11.38
CA GLU A 267 3.69 -0.30 11.70
C GLU A 267 3.19 -1.42 12.62
N CYS A 268 2.34 -1.09 13.58
CA CYS A 268 1.56 -2.07 14.33
C CYS A 268 0.24 -1.46 14.83
N SER A 269 -0.62 -2.27 15.45
CA SER A 269 -1.81 -1.70 16.09
C SER A 269 -1.43 -0.81 17.29
N PRO A 270 -2.23 0.22 17.63
CA PRO A 270 -1.97 1.08 18.80
C PRO A 270 -1.79 0.30 20.12
N LEU A 271 -2.48 -0.83 20.26
CA LEU A 271 -2.42 -1.68 21.46
C LEU A 271 -1.12 -2.48 21.57
N GLN A 272 -0.32 -2.57 20.50
CA GLN A 272 0.91 -3.37 20.45
C GLN A 272 2.18 -2.51 20.51
N GLN A 273 2.07 -1.18 20.50
CA GLN A 273 3.23 -0.30 20.37
C GLN A 273 4.29 -0.55 21.46
N GLU A 274 3.87 -0.62 22.73
CA GLU A 274 4.80 -0.78 23.84
C GLU A 274 5.49 -2.15 23.82
N GLU A 275 4.75 -3.22 23.49
CA GLU A 275 5.35 -4.56 23.35
C GLU A 275 6.33 -4.62 22.18
N LEU A 276 6.01 -3.97 21.05
CA LEU A 276 6.90 -3.91 19.89
C LEU A 276 8.17 -3.10 20.18
N LYS A 277 8.06 -1.98 20.90
CA LYS A 277 9.23 -1.20 21.36
C LYS A 277 10.12 -2.03 22.28
N SER A 278 9.54 -2.71 23.27
CA SER A 278 10.30 -3.59 24.18
C SER A 278 10.99 -4.72 23.42
N LEU A 279 10.34 -5.33 22.43
CA LEU A 279 10.93 -6.39 21.61
C LEU A 279 12.18 -5.94 20.83
N PHE A 280 12.24 -4.68 20.43
CA PHE A 280 13.35 -4.07 19.71
C PHE A 280 14.14 -3.07 20.59
N GLU A 281 14.16 -3.28 21.90
CA GLU A 281 15.04 -2.54 22.79
C GLU A 281 16.51 -2.68 22.34
N GLY A 282 17.25 -1.58 22.38
CA GLY A 282 18.61 -1.47 21.85
C GLY A 282 18.72 -1.17 20.35
N PHE A 283 17.60 -1.01 19.63
CA PHE A 283 17.57 -0.56 18.24
C PHE A 283 16.93 0.83 18.11
N ASN A 284 17.29 1.56 17.05
CA ASN A 284 16.66 2.85 16.73
C ASN A 284 15.29 2.63 16.05
N LEU A 285 14.30 2.18 16.83
CA LEU A 285 12.96 1.89 16.34
C LEU A 285 12.01 3.09 16.50
N THR A 286 11.37 3.48 15.40
CA THR A 286 10.16 4.29 15.37
C THR A 286 8.95 3.41 15.06
N VAL A 287 7.91 3.49 15.89
CA VAL A 287 6.65 2.75 15.68
C VAL A 287 5.59 3.70 15.12
N VAL A 288 4.87 3.24 14.09
CA VAL A 288 3.72 3.88 13.46
C VAL A 288 2.47 3.06 13.80
N SER A 289 1.33 3.72 14.02
CA SER A 289 0.03 3.07 14.25
C SER A 289 -1.13 3.92 13.77
#